data_AF-A0A524HLU5-F1
#
_entry.id   AF-A0A524HLU5-F1
#
_cell.length_a   1.000
_cell.length_b   1.000
_cell.length_c   1.000
_cell.angle_alpha   90.00
_cell.angle_beta   90.00
_cell.angle_gamma   90.00
#
_symmetry.space_group_name_H-M   'P 1'
#
loop_
_entity.id
_entity.type
_entity.pdbx_description
1 polymer ?
#
loop_
_entity_poly.entity_id
_entity_poly.type
_entity_poly.pdbx_seq_one_letter_code
_entity_poly.pdbx_strand_id
1 'polypeptide(L)'
;MDVKETNFTDKINTTQHYDVLLELGDCYTSTGNCKQAQQCYEKAAALEPDQAGPYISMGVLALQKDLFGDAEIAFRVVCRLDQKCSKAFAGQA
;
A
#
# COMPACT_ATOMS: atom_id res chain seq x y z
N MET A 1 -27.06 21.28 -4.70
CA MET A 1 -27.04 19.81 -4.51
C MET A 1 -26.62 19.22 -5.84
N ASP A 2 -26.17 17.97 -5.89
CA ASP A 2 -25.66 17.28 -7.10
C ASP A 2 -24.22 17.70 -7.47
N VAL A 3 -23.19 16.87 -7.60
CA VAL A 3 -23.02 15.40 -7.63
C VAL A 3 -21.56 15.13 -7.23
N LYS A 4 -21.31 14.47 -6.09
CA LYS A 4 -19.97 13.97 -5.67
C LYS A 4 -19.77 12.48 -6.03
N GLU A 5 -20.56 11.96 -6.98
CA GLU A 5 -20.63 10.52 -7.28
C GLU A 5 -19.59 10.02 -8.29
N THR A 6 -18.73 10.89 -8.84
CA THR A 6 -17.71 10.49 -9.84
C THR A 6 -16.43 9.89 -9.25
N ASN A 7 -16.21 9.93 -7.93
CA ASN A 7 -14.98 9.38 -7.31
C ASN A 7 -15.13 7.95 -6.81
N PHE A 8 -16.34 7.42 -6.63
CA PHE A 8 -16.52 6.10 -6.03
C PHE A 8 -16.25 4.98 -7.04
N THR A 9 -16.69 5.13 -8.28
CA THR A 9 -16.51 4.13 -9.34
C THR A 9 -15.06 4.04 -9.82
N ASP A 10 -14.35 5.17 -9.91
CA ASP A 10 -12.92 5.18 -10.22
C ASP A 10 -12.15 4.54 -9.08
N LYS A 11 -12.36 5.01 -7.83
CA LYS A 11 -11.70 4.46 -6.63
C LYS A 11 -11.96 2.97 -6.43
N ILE A 12 -13.15 2.44 -6.72
CA ILE A 12 -13.41 1.00 -6.67
C ILE A 12 -12.54 0.24 -7.69
N ASN A 13 -12.40 0.77 -8.91
CA ASN A 13 -11.56 0.17 -9.94
C ASN A 13 -10.07 0.25 -9.58
N THR A 14 -9.60 1.37 -9.04
CA THR A 14 -8.22 1.55 -8.56
C THR A 14 -7.94 0.68 -7.33
N THR A 15 -8.92 0.53 -6.43
CA THR A 15 -8.83 -0.35 -5.24
C THR A 15 -8.74 -1.82 -5.66
N GLN A 16 -9.57 -2.28 -6.61
CA GLN A 16 -9.47 -3.65 -7.13
C GLN A 16 -8.12 -3.90 -7.81
N HIS A 17 -7.58 -2.93 -8.55
CA HIS A 17 -6.25 -3.04 -9.13
C HIS A 17 -5.14 -3.04 -8.08
N TYR A 18 -5.30 -2.28 -7.00
CA TYR A 18 -4.39 -2.23 -5.87
C TYR A 18 -4.34 -3.57 -5.11
N ASP A 19 -5.49 -4.13 -4.75
CA ASP A 19 -5.57 -5.38 -3.98
C ASP A 19 -4.97 -6.54 -4.77
N VAL A 20 -5.26 -6.62 -6.08
CA VAL A 20 -4.69 -7.66 -6.95
C VAL A 20 -3.17 -7.52 -7.08
N LEU A 21 -2.63 -6.29 -7.12
CA LEU A 21 -1.18 -6.09 -7.14
C LEU A 21 -0.52 -6.50 -5.81
N LEU A 22 -1.20 -6.28 -4.68
CA LEU A 22 -0.75 -6.76 -3.38
C LEU A 22 -0.72 -8.28 -3.32
N GLU A 23 -1.82 -8.95 -3.64
CA GLU A 23 -1.90 -10.42 -3.65
C GLU A 23 -0.89 -11.03 -4.62
N LEU A 24 -0.68 -10.41 -5.78
CA LEU A 24 0.32 -10.85 -6.74
C LEU A 24 1.74 -10.70 -6.17
N GLY A 25 2.01 -9.60 -5.46
CA GLY A 25 3.26 -9.37 -4.77
C GLY A 25 3.52 -10.41 -3.66
N ASP A 26 2.49 -10.76 -2.90
CA ASP A 26 2.56 -11.79 -1.84
C ASP A 26 2.83 -13.17 -2.44
N CYS A 27 2.20 -13.49 -3.57
CA CYS A 27 2.47 -14.70 -4.34
C CYS A 27 3.92 -14.74 -4.84
N TYR A 28 4.43 -13.63 -5.38
CA TYR A 28 5.84 -13.54 -5.78
C TYR A 28 6.81 -13.64 -4.60
N THR A 29 6.46 -13.09 -3.44
CA THR A 29 7.25 -13.21 -2.22
C THR A 29 7.30 -14.67 -1.77
N SER A 30 6.15 -15.37 -1.78
CA SER A 30 6.03 -16.78 -1.40
C SER A 30 6.78 -17.72 -2.37
N THR A 31 6.90 -17.34 -3.64
CA THR A 31 7.69 -18.09 -4.65
C THR A 31 9.17 -17.72 -4.65
N GLY A 32 9.62 -16.82 -3.76
CA GLY A 32 11.01 -16.35 -3.68
C GLY A 32 11.39 -15.29 -4.73
N ASN A 33 10.47 -14.91 -5.62
CA ASN A 33 10.65 -13.90 -6.66
C ASN A 33 10.54 -12.47 -6.11
N CYS A 34 11.44 -12.14 -5.19
CA CYS A 34 11.40 -10.88 -4.45
C CYS A 34 11.48 -9.63 -5.33
N LYS A 35 12.12 -9.70 -6.51
CA LYS A 35 12.19 -8.56 -7.45
C LYS A 35 10.83 -8.24 -8.04
N GLN A 36 10.07 -9.26 -8.44
CA GLN A 36 8.74 -9.07 -8.99
C GLN A 36 7.76 -8.64 -7.92
N ALA A 37 7.89 -9.19 -6.70
CA ALA A 37 7.10 -8.75 -5.55
C ALA A 37 7.24 -7.25 -5.30
N GLN A 38 8.49 -6.78 -5.24
CA GLN A 38 8.79 -5.36 -5.04
C GLN A 38 8.15 -4.48 -6.14
N GLN A 39 8.24 -4.87 -7.41
CA GLN A 39 7.60 -4.14 -8.51
C GLN A 39 6.07 -4.11 -8.37
N CYS A 40 5.45 -5.19 -7.88
CA CYS A 40 4.01 -5.22 -7.66
C CYS A 40 3.60 -4.25 -6.54
N TYR A 41 4.33 -4.25 -5.43
CA TYR A 41 4.09 -3.33 -4.33
C TYR A 41 4.34 -1.86 -4.72
N GLU A 42 5.38 -1.57 -5.51
CA GLU A 42 5.62 -0.22 -6.03
C GLU A 42 4.48 0.27 -6.92
N LYS A 43 3.94 -0.60 -7.78
CA LYS A 43 2.75 -0.26 -8.58
C LYS A 43 1.53 -0.05 -7.70
N ALA A 44 1.31 -0.88 -6.68
CA ALA A 44 0.21 -0.71 -5.74
C ALA A 44 0.32 0.62 -4.98
N ALA A 45 1.53 0.98 -4.52
CA ALA A 45 1.81 2.26 -3.88
C ALA A 45 1.64 3.46 -4.85
N ALA A 46 1.90 3.28 -6.14
CA ALA A 46 1.68 4.32 -7.15
C ALA A 46 0.19 4.55 -7.45
N LEU A 47 -0.64 3.50 -7.36
CA LEU A 47 -2.09 3.61 -7.54
C LEU A 47 -2.75 4.26 -6.32
N GLU A 48 -2.41 3.79 -5.12
CA GLU A 48 -3.00 4.26 -3.87
C GLU A 48 -1.88 4.63 -2.86
N PRO A 49 -1.28 5.83 -3.00
CA PRO A 49 -0.15 6.25 -2.16
C PRO A 49 -0.55 6.53 -0.70
N ASP A 50 -1.84 6.70 -0.42
CA ASP A 50 -2.36 6.90 0.94
C ASP A 50 -2.64 5.57 1.67
N GLN A 51 -2.46 4.43 1.01
CA GLN A 51 -2.71 3.13 1.62
C GLN A 51 -1.46 2.51 2.23
N ALA A 52 -1.59 1.97 3.45
CA ALA A 52 -0.48 1.38 4.18
C ALA A 52 -0.03 0.00 3.64
N GLY A 53 -0.94 -0.77 3.01
CA GLY A 53 -0.70 -2.16 2.62
C GLY A 53 0.58 -2.43 1.82
N PRO A 54 0.94 -1.67 0.77
CA PRO A 54 2.14 -1.93 -0.03
C PRO A 54 3.40 -1.62 0.77
N TYR A 55 3.38 -0.57 1.58
CA TYR A 55 4.51 -0.21 2.43
C TYR A 55 4.74 -1.25 3.54
N ILE A 56 3.69 -1.83 4.10
CA ILE A 56 3.80 -2.97 5.03
C ILE A 56 4.47 -4.14 4.32
N SER A 57 3.99 -4.51 3.14
CA SER A 57 4.47 -5.66 2.37
C SER A 57 5.92 -5.48 1.90
N MET A 58 6.32 -4.26 1.50
CA MET A 58 7.71 -3.90 1.22
C MET A 58 8.58 -3.98 2.48
N GLY A 59 8.07 -3.55 3.64
CA GLY A 59 8.76 -3.66 4.92
C GLY A 59 9.01 -5.12 5.32
N VAL A 60 7.99 -5.98 5.19
CA VAL A 60 8.11 -7.43 5.45
C VAL A 60 9.10 -8.08 4.48
N LEU A 61 9.04 -7.75 3.19
CA LEU A 61 9.99 -8.24 2.19
C LEU A 61 11.42 -7.80 2.50
N ALA A 62 11.62 -6.57 2.98
CA ALA A 62 12.92 -6.07 3.40
C ALA A 62 13.43 -6.81 4.64
N LEU A 63 12.57 -7.12 5.61
CA LEU A 63 12.92 -7.95 6.77
C LEU A 63 13.36 -9.36 6.35
N GLN A 64 12.67 -9.98 5.38
CA GLN A 64 13.05 -11.31 4.86
C GLN A 64 14.42 -11.30 4.14
N LYS A 65 14.90 -10.14 3.71
CA LYS A 65 16.21 -9.95 3.06
C LYS A 65 17.29 -9.43 4.02
N ASP A 66 17.01 -9.36 5.31
CA ASP A 66 17.89 -8.74 6.31
C ASP A 66 18.21 -7.25 6.03
N LEU A 67 17.36 -6.57 5.25
CA LEU A 67 17.48 -5.15 4.92
C LEU A 67 16.71 -4.30 5.95
N PHE A 68 17.19 -4.31 7.19
CA PHE A 68 16.49 -3.65 8.31
C PHE A 68 16.31 -2.13 8.12
N GLY A 69 17.25 -1.45 7.46
CA GLY A 69 17.15 -0.02 7.18
C GLY A 69 15.98 0.32 6.25
N ASP A 70 15.81 -0.45 5.17
CA ASP A 70 14.72 -0.26 4.22
C ASP A 70 13.37 -0.61 4.87
N ALA A 71 13.34 -1.66 5.70
CA ALA A 71 12.15 -2.04 6.46
C ALA A 71 11.70 -0.92 7.41
N GLU A 72 12.64 -0.30 8.13
CA GLU A 72 12.33 0.80 9.04
C GLU A 72 11.73 2.01 8.29
N ILE A 73 12.29 2.36 7.13
CA ILE A 73 11.79 3.45 6.30
C ILE A 73 10.35 3.14 5.84
N ALA A 74 10.09 1.91 5.39
CA ALA A 74 8.76 1.49 4.94
C ALA A 74 7.73 1.54 6.07
N PHE A 75 8.05 1.02 7.26
CA PHE A 75 7.14 1.09 8.41
C PHE A 75 6.94 2.51 8.92
N ARG A 76 7.95 3.39 8.81
CA ARG A 76 7.81 4.80 9.15
C ARG A 76 6.79 5.50 8.24
N VAL A 77 6.72 5.13 6.96
CA VAL A 77 5.68 5.63 6.04
C VAL A 77 4.31 5.14 6.50
N VAL A 78 4.17 3.86 6.83
CA VAL A 78 2.92 3.27 7.37
C VAL A 78 2.43 4.03 8.59
N CYS A 79 3.29 4.27 9.58
CA CYS A 79 2.92 5.02 10.79
C CYS A 79 2.47 6.46 10.47
N ARG A 80 3.07 7.10 9.47
CA ARG A 80 2.66 8.45 9.03
C ARG A 80 1.31 8.44 8.33
N LEU A 81 1.06 7.44 7.50
CA LEU A 81 -0.22 7.26 6.80
C LEU A 81 -1.34 6.97 7.80
N ASP A 82 -1.13 6.06 8.75
CA ASP A 82 -2.08 5.77 9.83
C ASP A 82 -2.39 7.02 10.67
N GLN A 83 -1.35 7.79 11.04
CA GLN A 83 -1.53 9.05 11.76
C GLN A 83 -2.30 10.10 10.94
N LYS A 84 -2.07 10.16 9.63
CA LYS A 84 -2.82 11.05 8.71
C LYS A 84 -4.26 10.61 8.58
N CYS A 85 -4.52 9.31 8.39
CA CYS A 85 -5.86 8.74 8.36
C CYS A 85 -6.58 9.04 9.68
N SER A 86 -5.99 8.70 10.82
CA SER A 86 -6.57 8.98 12.14
C SER A 86 -6.91 10.45 12.35
N LYS A 87 -6.07 11.39 11.90
CA LYS A 87 -6.38 12.83 11.95
C LYS A 87 -7.43 13.27 10.94
N ALA A 88 -7.46 12.68 9.74
CA ALA A 88 -8.44 12.97 8.70
C ALA A 88 -9.86 12.50 9.11
N PHE A 89 -9.96 11.34 9.76
CA PHE A 89 -11.23 10.81 10.27
C PHE A 89 -11.70 11.49 11.56
N ALA A 90 -10.78 11.97 12.42
CA ALA A 90 -11.14 12.66 13.66
C ALA A 90 -11.68 14.10 13.46
N GLY A 91 -11.54 14.69 12.26
CA GLY A 91 -11.99 16.05 11.94
C GLY A 91 -13.38 16.16 11.30
N GLN A 92 -14.13 15.06 11.19
CA GLN A 92 -15.49 15.03 10.62
C GLN A 92 -16.59 14.78 11.67
N ALA A 93 -16.37 15.15 12.93
CA ALA A 93 -17.43 15.20 13.94
C ALA A 93 -17.95 16.64 14.13
#